data_AF-A0A0G2I1A9-F1
#
_entry.id   AF-A0A0G2I1A9-F1
#
_cell.length_a   1.000
_cell.length_b   1.000
_cell.length_c   1.000
_cell.angle_alpha   90.00
_cell.angle_beta   90.00
_cell.angle_gamma   90.00
#
_symmetry.space_group_name_H-M   'P 1'
#
loop_
_entity.id
_entity.type
_entity.pdbx_description
1 polymer ?
#
loop_
_entity_poly.entity_id
_entity_poly.type
_entity_poly.pdbx_seq_one_letter_code
_entity_poly.pdbx_strand_id
1 'polypeptide(L)'
;MPDQLRYDALGCCHRAGGKKAARTPSIDALAGEATLFTNCFTPGSLQQAPYPYDTKAALQHEDTALVRRAVAIRDKEWTFVHRLYEPPELYSTRDDPQELYSLAEVPKHAGARRMEPNVLRFIVESSDFLPYQKDPRFPHLDLESPKSQWKKRGAQ
;
A
#
# COMPACT_ATOMS: atom_id res chain seq x y z
N MET A 1 -5.82 5.64 6.27
CA MET A 1 -4.56 5.79 5.51
C MET A 1 -4.97 5.90 4.06
N PRO A 2 -4.70 7.01 3.34
CA PRO A 2 -4.85 6.97 1.89
C PRO A 2 -3.96 5.84 1.38
N ASP A 3 -4.54 4.94 0.59
CA ASP A 3 -3.88 3.79 -0.05
C ASP A 3 -2.83 4.21 -1.08
N GLN A 4 -2.72 5.52 -1.31
CA GLN A 4 -1.88 6.14 -2.31
C GLN A 4 -0.78 6.95 -1.65
N LEU A 5 0.29 6.25 -1.30
CA LEU A 5 1.57 6.90 -1.06
C LEU A 5 2.19 7.19 -2.42
N ARG A 6 2.67 8.43 -2.60
CA ARG A 6 3.45 8.83 -3.78
C ARG A 6 4.57 7.81 -4.00
N TYR A 7 4.86 7.41 -5.24
CA TYR A 7 5.87 6.38 -5.54
C TYR A 7 7.21 6.67 -4.84
N ASP A 8 7.62 7.94 -4.79
CA ASP A 8 8.84 8.40 -4.13
C ASP A 8 8.74 8.53 -2.60
N ALA A 9 7.55 8.39 -2.02
CA ALA A 9 7.33 8.35 -0.57
C ALA A 9 7.60 6.97 0.03
N LEU A 10 7.62 5.90 -0.79
CA LEU A 10 7.95 4.55 -0.35
C LEU A 10 9.46 4.32 -0.38
N GLY A 11 10.04 3.94 0.76
CA GLY A 11 11.47 3.69 0.91
C GLY A 11 12.01 2.58 -0.02
N CYS A 12 11.16 1.62 -0.39
CA CYS A 12 11.50 0.55 -1.32
C CYS A 12 11.63 1.02 -2.79
N CYS A 13 10.99 2.12 -3.17
CA CYS A 13 11.03 2.65 -4.53
C CYS A 13 12.28 3.52 -4.81
N HIS A 14 13.09 3.80 -3.80
CA HIS A 14 14.39 4.47 -3.97
C HIS A 14 15.43 3.46 -4.49
N ARG A 15 16.16 3.82 -5.56
CA ARG A 15 17.32 3.03 -6.03
C ARG A 15 18.26 2.76 -4.86
N ALA A 16 18.88 1.57 -4.83
CA ALA A 16 19.94 1.24 -3.88
C ALA A 16 20.99 2.38 -3.85
N GLY A 17 21.03 3.13 -2.75
CA GLY A 17 21.91 4.30 -2.56
C GLY A 17 21.24 5.68 -2.62
N GLY A 18 19.96 5.79 -2.99
CA GLY A 18 19.18 7.03 -2.90
C GLY A 18 18.77 7.36 -1.47
N LYS A 19 18.74 8.64 -1.10
CA LYS A 19 18.26 9.11 0.22
C LYS A 19 16.78 8.76 0.39
N LYS A 20 16.48 7.67 1.10
CA LYS A 20 15.10 7.32 1.49
C LYS A 20 14.50 8.46 2.32
N ALA A 21 13.32 8.93 1.91
CA ALA A 21 12.58 10.01 2.58
C ALA A 21 11.85 9.57 3.87
N ALA A 22 11.91 8.28 4.20
CA ALA A 22 11.50 7.70 5.47
C ALA A 22 12.23 6.36 5.63
N ARG A 23 12.66 6.03 6.85
CA ARG A 23 13.21 4.70 7.17
C ARG A 23 12.09 3.80 7.67
N THR A 24 11.83 2.71 6.96
CA THR A 24 10.75 1.75 7.27
C THR A 24 11.33 0.34 7.36
N PRO A 25 11.91 -0.06 8.50
CA PRO A 25 12.75 -1.27 8.62
C PRO A 25 12.05 -2.55 8.15
N SER A 26 10.79 -2.76 8.53
CA SER A 26 10.02 -3.95 8.15
C SER A 26 9.65 -3.97 6.67
N ILE A 27 9.24 -2.82 6.12
CA ILE A 27 8.92 -2.68 4.68
C ILE A 27 10.21 -2.79 3.84
N ASP A 28 11.32 -2.27 4.34
CA ASP A 28 12.62 -2.32 3.68
C ASP A 28 13.19 -3.75 3.65
N ALA A 29 13.01 -4.53 4.72
CA ALA A 29 13.38 -5.93 4.76
C ALA A 29 12.55 -6.75 3.76
N LEU A 30 11.22 -6.55 3.75
CA LEU A 30 10.32 -7.18 2.78
C LEU A 30 10.68 -6.79 1.34
N ALA A 31 11.03 -5.53 1.10
CA ALA A 31 11.47 -5.05 -0.21
C ALA A 31 12.81 -5.65 -0.66
N GLY A 32 13.69 -6.02 0.27
CA GLY A 32 14.96 -6.69 -0.03
C GLY A 32 14.77 -8.13 -0.55
N GLU A 33 13.67 -8.77 -0.18
CA GLU A 33 13.30 -10.13 -0.62
C GLU A 33 12.36 -10.12 -1.85
N ALA A 34 11.82 -8.94 -2.21
CA ALA A 34 10.81 -8.79 -3.24
C ALA A 34 11.35 -8.14 -4.53
N THR A 35 10.63 -8.33 -5.64
CA THR A 35 10.91 -7.66 -6.91
C THR A 35 10.14 -6.35 -7.00
N LEU A 36 10.84 -5.23 -7.19
CA LEU A 36 10.22 -3.93 -7.41
C LEU A 36 9.89 -3.72 -8.90
N PHE A 37 8.61 -3.53 -9.22
CA PHE A 37 8.18 -3.12 -10.55
C PHE A 37 8.24 -1.59 -10.68
N THR A 38 9.18 -1.07 -11.47
CA THR A 38 9.40 0.38 -11.65
C THR A 38 8.36 1.07 -12.52
N ASN A 39 7.44 0.31 -13.13
CA ASN A 39 6.42 0.80 -14.05
C ASN A 39 5.01 0.37 -13.60
N CYS A 40 4.74 0.53 -12.29
CA CYS A 40 3.44 0.22 -11.71
C CYS A 40 2.65 1.51 -11.53
N PHE A 41 1.66 1.75 -12.41
CA PHE A 41 0.75 2.87 -12.29
C PHE A 41 -0.44 2.43 -11.44
N THR A 42 -0.49 2.88 -10.19
CA THR A 42 -1.65 2.67 -9.32
C THR A 42 -2.70 3.74 -9.62
N PRO A 43 -3.91 3.35 -10.07
CA PRO A 43 -4.96 4.31 -10.36
C PRO A 43 -5.39 5.03 -9.08
N GLY A 44 -5.39 6.37 -9.14
CA GLY A 44 -5.89 7.30 -8.12
C GLY A 44 -7.25 6.90 -7.55
N SER A 45 -7.52 7.02 -6.24
CA SER A 45 -8.90 6.83 -5.72
C SER A 45 -9.86 7.94 -6.19
N LEU A 46 -9.31 9.02 -6.78
CA LEU A 46 -10.03 10.10 -7.47
C LEU A 46 -9.86 10.04 -9.00
N GLN A 47 -9.37 8.93 -9.54
CA GLN A 47 -9.06 8.84 -10.97
C GLN A 47 -10.31 8.55 -11.78
N GLN A 48 -10.68 9.47 -12.66
CA GLN A 48 -11.56 9.14 -13.78
C GLN A 48 -10.76 8.32 -14.78
N ALA A 49 -11.08 7.04 -14.90
CA ALA A 49 -10.43 6.14 -15.86
C ALA A 49 -11.25 6.08 -17.16
N PRO A 50 -10.64 6.19 -18.34
CA PRO A 50 -11.30 5.91 -19.60
C PRO A 50 -11.49 4.39 -19.81
N TYR A 51 -12.23 4.03 -20.85
CA TYR A 51 -12.41 2.64 -21.28
C TYR A 51 -11.06 1.89 -21.38
N PRO A 52 -10.94 0.66 -20.86
CA PRO A 52 -12.00 -0.24 -20.36
C PRO A 52 -12.23 -0.20 -18.85
N TYR A 53 -11.65 0.76 -18.13
CA TYR A 53 -11.72 0.84 -16.66
C TYR A 53 -12.73 1.88 -16.16
N ASP A 54 -13.49 2.49 -17.07
CA ASP A 54 -14.55 3.47 -16.81
C ASP A 54 -15.61 2.91 -15.86
N THR A 55 -16.04 1.66 -16.06
CA THR A 55 -17.02 1.01 -15.17
C THR A 55 -16.48 0.82 -13.75
N LYS A 56 -15.21 0.41 -13.63
CA LYS A 56 -14.55 0.28 -12.32
C LYS A 56 -14.47 1.65 -11.66
N ALA A 57 -13.95 2.66 -12.34
CA ALA A 57 -13.83 4.01 -11.79
C ALA A 57 -15.19 4.57 -11.34
N ALA A 58 -16.26 4.40 -12.14
CA ALA A 58 -17.61 4.79 -11.75
C ALA A 58 -18.06 4.10 -10.45
N LEU A 59 -17.93 2.77 -10.36
CA LEU A 59 -18.27 2.02 -9.15
C LEU A 59 -17.46 2.47 -7.93
N GLN A 60 -16.19 2.83 -8.11
CA GLN A 60 -15.35 3.32 -7.01
C GLN A 60 -15.82 4.66 -6.43
N HIS A 61 -16.47 5.50 -7.23
CA HIS A 61 -17.00 6.80 -6.82
C HIS A 61 -18.46 6.71 -6.33
N GLU A 62 -19.27 5.89 -6.99
CA GLU A 62 -20.70 5.72 -6.68
C GLU A 62 -20.91 4.92 -5.40
N ASP A 63 -20.13 3.85 -5.21
CA ASP A 63 -20.19 3.00 -4.03
C ASP A 63 -18.81 2.80 -3.41
N THR A 64 -18.42 3.77 -2.60
CA THR A 64 -17.19 3.70 -1.80
C THR A 64 -17.17 2.50 -0.84
N ALA A 65 -18.31 1.84 -0.59
CA ALA A 65 -18.35 0.61 0.19
C ALA A 65 -17.69 -0.58 -0.51
N LEU A 66 -17.55 -0.54 -1.83
CA LEU A 66 -16.88 -1.59 -2.60
C LEU A 66 -15.37 -1.39 -2.65
N VAL A 67 -14.89 -0.18 -2.36
CA VAL A 67 -13.48 0.21 -2.40
C VAL A 67 -12.94 0.32 -0.98
N ARG A 68 -12.82 -0.83 -0.33
CA ARG A 68 -12.40 -0.90 1.06
C ARG A 68 -11.05 -1.57 1.20
N ARG A 69 -10.42 -1.33 2.35
CA ARG A 69 -9.14 -1.93 2.69
C ARG A 69 -9.30 -3.43 2.86
N ALA A 70 -8.49 -4.17 2.11
CA ALA A 70 -8.25 -5.59 2.28
C ALA A 70 -6.76 -5.83 2.56
N VAL A 71 -6.45 -6.84 3.36
CA VAL A 71 -5.08 -7.31 3.60
C VAL A 71 -5.04 -8.79 3.26
N ALA A 72 -4.20 -9.15 2.29
CA ALA A 72 -3.96 -10.54 1.92
C ALA A 72 -2.62 -11.02 2.47
N ILE A 73 -2.61 -12.23 3.02
CA ILE A 73 -1.40 -12.97 3.39
C ILE A 73 -1.43 -14.32 2.68
N ARG A 74 -0.28 -14.73 2.14
CA ARG A 74 -0.15 -15.95 1.36
C ARG A 74 1.07 -16.74 1.80
N ASP A 75 0.89 -18.03 1.99
CA ASP A 75 1.97 -19.00 2.14
C ASP A 75 1.99 -19.99 0.95
N LYS A 76 2.71 -21.10 1.07
CA LYS A 76 2.81 -22.09 -0.03
C LYS A 76 1.51 -22.89 -0.24
N GLU A 77 0.64 -22.93 0.76
CA GLU A 77 -0.55 -23.78 0.80
C GLU A 77 -1.86 -22.98 0.85
N TRP A 78 -1.84 -21.77 1.41
CA TRP A 78 -3.02 -20.98 1.71
C TRP A 78 -2.87 -19.52 1.30
N THR A 79 -3.96 -18.96 0.77
CA THR A 79 -4.17 -17.52 0.63
C THR A 79 -5.30 -17.11 1.56
N PHE A 80 -5.06 -16.15 2.46
CA PHE A 80 -6.06 -15.60 3.37
C PHE A 80 -6.24 -14.10 3.11
N VAL A 81 -7.49 -13.67 2.94
CA VAL A 81 -7.84 -12.27 2.70
C VAL A 81 -8.71 -11.78 3.86
N HIS A 82 -8.18 -10.80 4.60
CA HIS A 82 -8.90 -10.11 5.66
C HIS A 82 -9.48 -8.79 5.12
N ARG A 83 -10.80 -8.65 5.26
CA ARG A 83 -11.55 -7.43 4.94
C ARG A 83 -12.13 -6.83 6.21
N LEU A 84 -12.21 -5.50 6.27
CA LEU A 84 -12.64 -4.81 7.50
C LEU A 84 -14.14 -4.98 7.81
N TYR A 85 -14.99 -5.17 6.80
CA TYR A 85 -16.46 -5.22 6.96
C TYR A 85 -17.12 -6.43 6.31
N GLU A 86 -16.33 -7.26 5.65
CA GLU A 86 -16.80 -8.48 4.99
C GLU A 86 -16.19 -9.69 5.71
N PRO A 87 -16.86 -10.86 5.65
CA PRO A 87 -16.26 -12.09 6.14
C PRO A 87 -14.89 -12.34 5.50
N PRO A 88 -13.96 -12.97 6.24
CA PRO A 88 -12.66 -13.31 5.69
C PRO A 88 -12.80 -14.35 4.58
N GLU A 89 -11.89 -14.31 3.62
CA GLU A 89 -11.78 -15.32 2.55
C GLU A 89 -10.55 -16.19 2.77
N LEU A 90 -10.65 -17.47 2.40
CA LEU A 90 -9.57 -18.43 2.55
C LEU A 90 -9.54 -19.36 1.34
N TYR A 91 -8.40 -19.48 0.68
CA TYR A 91 -8.23 -20.30 -0.52
C TYR A 91 -7.10 -21.31 -0.33
N SER A 92 -7.28 -22.54 -0.84
CA SER A 92 -6.23 -23.56 -0.91
C SER A 92 -5.43 -23.35 -2.19
N THR A 93 -4.17 -22.97 -2.09
CA THR A 93 -3.31 -22.75 -3.27
C THR A 93 -2.98 -24.04 -4.01
N ARG A 94 -3.05 -25.17 -3.31
CA ARG A 94 -2.77 -26.50 -3.86
C ARG A 94 -3.95 -27.07 -4.64
N ASP A 95 -5.15 -26.97 -4.06
CA ASP A 95 -6.34 -27.61 -4.62
C ASP A 95 -7.14 -26.65 -5.52
N ASP A 96 -7.00 -25.34 -5.31
CA ASP A 96 -7.64 -24.29 -6.09
C ASP A 96 -6.61 -23.19 -6.46
N PRO A 97 -5.73 -23.43 -7.45
CA PRO A 97 -4.74 -22.44 -7.89
C PRO A 97 -5.36 -21.16 -8.47
N GLN A 98 -6.64 -21.20 -8.84
CA GLN A 98 -7.37 -20.06 -9.40
C GLN A 98 -8.16 -19.27 -8.36
N GLU A 99 -8.15 -19.70 -7.09
CA GLU A 99 -8.78 -18.99 -5.96
C GLU A 99 -10.27 -18.67 -6.21
N LEU A 100 -11.00 -19.63 -6.79
CA LEU A 100 -12.41 -19.48 -7.15
C LEU A 100 -13.36 -19.78 -5.99
N TYR A 101 -12.94 -20.61 -5.03
CA TYR A 101 -13.82 -21.11 -3.96
C TYR A 101 -13.26 -20.81 -2.57
N SER A 102 -13.94 -19.92 -1.85
CA SER A 102 -13.59 -19.60 -0.47
C SER A 102 -13.97 -20.74 0.49
N LEU A 103 -13.01 -21.17 1.28
CA LEU A 103 -13.10 -22.23 2.30
C LEU A 103 -13.22 -21.67 3.73
N ALA A 104 -13.39 -20.35 3.88
CA ALA A 104 -13.33 -19.68 5.19
C ALA A 104 -14.46 -20.10 6.15
N GLU A 105 -15.61 -20.48 5.61
CA GLU A 105 -16.78 -20.94 6.38
C GLU A 105 -16.79 -22.45 6.61
N VAL A 106 -15.86 -23.20 5.99
CA VAL A 106 -15.81 -24.65 6.09
C VAL A 106 -15.10 -25.04 7.41
N PRO A 107 -15.79 -25.68 8.39
CA PRO A 107 -15.20 -25.95 9.70
C PRO A 107 -13.93 -26.81 9.65
N LYS A 108 -13.82 -27.69 8.64
CA LYS A 108 -12.66 -28.54 8.39
C LYS A 108 -11.36 -27.75 8.18
N HIS A 109 -11.45 -26.50 7.72
CA HIS A 109 -10.31 -25.64 7.44
C HIS A 109 -10.07 -24.58 8.52
N ALA A 110 -10.68 -24.73 9.71
CA ALA A 110 -10.48 -23.80 10.82
C ALA A 110 -8.99 -23.61 11.20
N GLY A 111 -8.16 -24.64 11.05
CA GLY A 111 -6.71 -24.54 11.30
C GLY A 111 -5.95 -23.61 10.35
N ALA A 112 -6.50 -23.28 9.18
CA ALA A 112 -5.93 -22.30 8.26
C ALA A 112 -6.19 -20.84 8.68
N ARG A 113 -7.14 -20.60 9.60
CA ARG A 113 -7.33 -19.29 10.26
C ARG A 113 -6.14 -18.88 11.14
N ARG A 114 -5.14 -19.76 11.34
CA ARG A 114 -3.84 -19.41 11.96
C ARG A 114 -3.13 -18.22 11.29
N MET A 115 -3.51 -17.89 10.04
CA MET A 115 -2.97 -16.75 9.31
C MET A 115 -3.52 -15.40 9.81
N GLU A 116 -4.68 -15.39 10.45
CA GLU A 116 -5.34 -14.18 10.95
C GLU A 116 -4.51 -13.44 12.04
N PRO A 117 -3.95 -14.12 13.06
CA PRO A 117 -2.99 -13.51 13.98
C PRO A 117 -1.74 -12.92 13.31
N ASN A 118 -1.31 -13.48 12.17
CA ASN A 118 -0.15 -12.96 11.44
C ASN A 118 -0.47 -11.62 10.75
N VAL A 119 -1.70 -11.45 10.26
CA VAL A 119 -2.18 -10.16 9.73
C VAL A 119 -2.17 -9.10 10.83
N LEU A 120 -2.70 -9.43 12.01
CA LEU A 120 -2.69 -8.52 13.15
C LEU A 120 -1.26 -8.16 13.56
N ARG A 121 -0.37 -9.16 13.69
CA ARG A 121 1.05 -8.94 14.02
C ARG A 121 1.72 -8.02 13.00
N PHE A 122 1.53 -8.26 11.71
CA PHE A 122 2.07 -7.41 10.65
C PHE A 122 1.61 -5.97 10.76
N ILE A 123 0.31 -5.74 11.04
CA ILE A 123 -0.22 -4.38 11.22
C ILE A 123 0.45 -3.71 12.43
N VAL A 124 0.55 -4.40 13.56
CA VAL A 124 1.16 -3.84 14.79
C VAL A 124 2.66 -3.55 14.60
N GLU A 125 3.39 -4.44 13.92
CA GLU A 125 4.82 -4.26 13.64
C GLU A 125 5.11 -3.15 12.61
N SER A 126 4.13 -2.79 11.78
CA SER A 126 4.32 -1.82 10.69
C SER A 126 3.59 -0.49 10.87
N SER A 127 2.59 -0.39 11.75
CA SER A 127 1.70 0.78 11.78
C SER A 127 2.33 2.05 12.33
N ASP A 128 3.28 1.96 13.27
CA ASP A 128 3.66 3.12 14.08
C ASP A 128 5.16 3.21 14.39
N PHE A 129 6.01 3.13 13.36
CA PHE A 129 7.41 3.56 13.48
C PHE A 129 7.61 4.92 12.83
N LEU A 130 7.31 5.99 13.58
CA LEU A 130 7.92 7.29 13.30
C LEU A 130 9.32 7.28 13.93
N PRO A 131 10.40 7.26 13.14
CA PRO A 131 11.74 7.32 13.69
C PRO A 131 11.90 8.58 14.55
N TYR A 132 12.52 8.44 15.73
CA TYR A 132 12.80 9.57 16.63
C TYR A 132 13.66 10.65 15.95
N GLN A 133 14.44 10.26 14.94
CA GLN A 133 15.18 11.19 14.10
C GLN A 133 14.23 11.94 13.17
N LYS A 134 14.17 13.26 13.35
CA LYS A 134 13.43 14.17 12.47
C LYS A 134 13.92 13.98 11.03
N ASP A 135 12.99 13.67 10.15
CA ASP A 135 13.28 13.42 8.76
C ASP A 135 13.81 14.69 8.05
N PRO A 136 14.90 14.60 7.25
CA PRO A 136 15.52 15.75 6.60
C PRO A 136 14.72 16.28 5.39
N ARG A 137 13.49 15.80 5.14
CA ARG A 137 12.55 16.31 4.11
C ARG A 137 12.38 17.83 4.09
N PHE A 138 12.71 18.52 5.18
CA PHE A 138 12.89 19.96 5.22
C PHE A 138 14.37 20.29 5.42
N PRO A 139 15.21 20.19 4.36
CA PRO A 139 16.58 20.64 4.46
C PRO A 139 16.56 22.15 4.76
N HIS A 140 17.57 22.62 5.48
CA HIS A 140 17.74 24.06 5.63
C HIS A 140 18.02 24.65 4.24
N LEU A 141 17.05 25.39 3.71
CA LEU A 141 17.15 26.04 2.42
C LEU A 141 17.55 27.50 2.65
N ASP A 142 18.83 27.80 2.40
CA ASP A 142 19.30 29.19 2.28
C ASP A 142 19.01 29.68 0.86
N LEU A 143 17.73 29.84 0.55
CA LEU A 143 17.25 30.32 -0.74
C LEU A 143 16.57 31.67 -0.58
N GLU A 144 16.73 32.51 -1.59
CA GLU A 144 16.07 33.80 -1.66
C GLU A 144 14.55 33.62 -1.56
N SER A 145 13.91 34.38 -0.67
CA SER A 145 12.46 34.26 -0.45
C SER A 145 11.68 34.46 -1.75
N PRO A 146 10.57 33.71 -1.97
CA PRO A 146 9.73 33.89 -3.15
C PRO A 146 9.30 35.35 -3.38
N LYS A 147 9.12 36.12 -2.30
CA LYS A 147 8.79 37.56 -2.33
C LYS A 147 9.92 38.42 -2.92
N SER A 148 11.17 38.12 -2.58
CA SER A 148 12.34 38.84 -3.13
C SER A 148 12.55 38.49 -4.60
N GLN A 149 12.40 37.20 -4.95
CA GLN A 149 12.43 36.76 -6.34
C GLN A 149 11.33 37.43 -7.19
N TRP A 150 10.11 37.57 -6.65
CA TRP A 150 8.99 38.24 -7.32
C TRP A 150 9.28 39.73 -7.59
N LYS A 151 9.79 40.47 -6.59
CA LYS A 151 10.20 41.88 -6.76
C LYS A 151 11.32 42.05 -7.79
N LYS A 152 12.29 41.13 -7.81
CA LYS A 152 13.41 41.14 -8.77
C LYS A 152 12.97 40.89 -10.21
N ARG A 153 11.87 40.15 -10.42
CA ARG A 153 11.30 39.89 -11.75
C ARG A 153 10.53 41.08 -12.33
N GLY A 154 10.48 42.22 -11.64
CA GLY A 154 9.95 43.46 -12.20
C GLY A 154 8.44 43.48 -12.42
N ALA A 155 7.69 42.55 -11.83
CA ALA A 155 6.24 42.63 -11.79
C ALA A 155 5.84 43.72 -10.79
N GLN A 156 5.59 44.94 -11.29
CA GLN A 156 4.71 45.90 -10.62
C GLN A 156 3.27 45.44 -10.77
#